data_AF-A0A7V5W5Y3-F1
#
_entry.id   AF-A0A7V5W5Y3-F1
#
_cell.length_a   1.000
_cell.length_b   1.000
_cell.length_c   1.000
_cell.angle_alpha   90.00
_cell.angle_beta   90.00
_cell.angle_gamma   90.00
#
_symmetry.space_group_name_H-M   'P 1'
#
loop_
_entity.id
_entity.type
_entity.pdbx_description
1 polymer ?
#
loop_
_entity_poly.entity_id
_entity_poly.type
_entity_poly.pdbx_seq_one_letter_code
_entity_poly.pdbx_strand_id
1 'polypeptide(L)'
;MGMLLEEVNHHIQIVSESLKNFMRAERRALLRSALFDVPRRSSLGWECLYRTAYPLLTELVSIIAPEEIGRRMKRLCARPNFLTLSVLICCYLGGRQQHILDLEVKPGEPFPEDDLERIGFVVEFWRRVCRAYREADGLLPNEREATMRILPLEAIASLRDYLVEVDPPTLQRLRRMAATLELYAFILHGEQRDGLFAHGPYDAGDREVLIFREFTDLQNTYLPWAWTRTRNRYPNLALGLALEEATVRFDLFGGVRIEPAEYADRVRACALLTVRDDGVVCAVPFEEIAEIERCAAEAQLELYRAALSWSPRFKIEYGLYLFANHMKAFFDIAGVEAGERIRRAFEEAAVPFLHRLLEEPEPPSIWRFMATTEGEFFSPISL
;
A
#
# COMPACT_ATOMS: atom_id res chain seq x y z
N MET A 1 -21.43 -18.30 5.53
CA MET A 1 -21.85 -17.95 6.89
C MET A 1 -21.24 -16.59 7.20
N GLY A 2 -22.06 -15.56 7.38
CA GLY A 2 -21.56 -14.20 7.62
C GLY A 2 -20.88 -14.07 8.98
N MET A 3 -20.00 -13.07 9.12
CA MET A 3 -19.38 -12.75 10.40
C MET A 3 -20.43 -12.27 11.41
N LEU A 4 -20.25 -12.61 12.68
CA LEU A 4 -21.08 -12.05 13.75
C LEU A 4 -20.73 -10.57 13.98
N LEU A 5 -21.70 -9.78 14.42
CA LEU A 5 -21.52 -8.34 14.70
C LEU A 5 -20.31 -8.06 15.60
N GLU A 6 -20.15 -8.85 16.67
CA GLU A 6 -19.04 -8.72 17.60
C GLU A 6 -17.68 -8.97 16.93
N GLU A 7 -17.60 -9.95 16.02
CA GLU A 7 -16.37 -10.25 15.28
C GLU A 7 -16.01 -9.11 14.30
N VAL A 8 -17.01 -8.55 13.61
CA VAL A 8 -16.81 -7.41 12.71
C VAL A 8 -16.32 -6.20 13.49
N ASN A 9 -16.99 -5.87 14.59
CA ASN A 9 -16.62 -4.73 15.44
C ASN A 9 -15.24 -4.90 16.07
N HIS A 10 -14.86 -6.11 16.46
CA HIS A 10 -13.51 -6.41 16.94
C HIS A 10 -12.43 -6.07 15.90
N HIS A 11 -12.65 -6.44 14.63
CA HIS A 11 -11.68 -6.12 13.57
C HIS A 11 -11.69 -4.64 13.18
N ILE A 12 -12.85 -3.96 13.21
CA ILE A 12 -12.92 -2.50 13.03
C ILE A 12 -12.05 -1.81 14.08
N GLN A 13 -12.14 -2.25 15.35
CA GLN A 13 -11.34 -1.69 16.44
C GLN A 13 -9.84 -1.90 16.22
N ILE A 14 -9.40 -3.11 15.88
CA ILE A 14 -7.97 -3.40 15.61
C ILE A 14 -7.40 -2.47 14.54
N VAL A 15 -8.14 -2.29 13.43
CA VAL A 15 -7.72 -1.45 12.31
C VAL A 15 -7.74 0.03 12.72
N SER A 16 -8.77 0.46 13.44
CA SER A 16 -8.91 1.83 13.96
C SER A 16 -7.75 2.22 14.88
N GLU A 17 -7.44 1.40 15.88
CA GLU A 17 -6.37 1.66 16.84
C GLU A 17 -5.01 1.74 16.13
N SER A 18 -4.74 0.81 15.22
CA SER A 18 -3.48 0.79 14.47
C SER A 18 -3.33 1.98 13.54
N LEU A 19 -4.39 2.38 12.82
CA LEU A 19 -4.36 3.55 11.95
C LEU A 19 -4.17 4.84 12.75
N LYS A 20 -4.85 4.97 13.89
CA LYS A 20 -4.68 6.10 14.81
C LYS A 20 -3.24 6.24 15.27
N ASN A 21 -2.64 5.14 15.76
CA ASN A 21 -1.26 5.13 16.23
C ASN A 21 -0.29 5.52 15.11
N PHE A 22 -0.48 4.98 13.90
CA PHE A 22 0.33 5.32 12.73
C PHE A 22 0.21 6.82 12.35
N MET A 23 -1.01 7.33 12.20
CA MET A 23 -1.22 8.72 11.78
C MET A 23 -0.66 9.74 12.77
N ARG A 24 -0.71 9.43 14.07
CA ARG A 24 -0.15 10.27 15.14
C ARG A 24 1.37 10.25 15.15
N ALA A 25 1.98 9.07 15.08
CA ALA A 25 3.44 8.92 15.06
C ALA A 25 4.08 9.71 13.90
N GLU A 26 3.39 9.73 12.76
CA GLU A 26 3.85 10.36 11.52
C GLU A 26 3.31 11.80 11.33
N ARG A 27 2.51 12.33 12.27
CA ARG A 27 1.82 13.63 12.18
C ARG A 27 1.09 13.84 10.84
N ARG A 28 0.51 12.77 10.28
CA ARG A 28 0.01 12.71 8.89
C ARG A 28 -1.10 13.70 8.61
N ALA A 29 -1.98 13.96 9.57
CA ALA A 29 -3.09 14.92 9.42
C ALA A 29 -2.61 16.37 9.20
N LEU A 30 -1.36 16.68 9.57
CA LEU A 30 -0.75 18.00 9.40
C LEU A 30 0.05 18.13 8.10
N LEU A 31 0.31 17.03 7.40
CA LEU A 31 1.02 17.08 6.12
C LEU A 31 0.18 17.86 5.10
N ARG A 32 0.86 18.70 4.33
CA ARG A 32 0.30 19.48 3.23
C ARG A 32 1.18 19.23 2.02
N SER A 33 0.53 19.03 0.87
CA SER A 33 1.22 18.92 -0.41
C SER A 33 1.04 20.19 -1.21
N ALA A 34 2.11 20.63 -1.87
CA ALA A 34 2.06 21.73 -2.83
C ALA A 34 1.50 21.28 -4.19
N LEU A 35 1.49 19.97 -4.46
CA LEU A 35 1.11 19.39 -5.74
C LEU A 35 -0.31 18.83 -5.73
N PHE A 36 -0.67 18.10 -4.68
CA PHE A 36 -1.87 17.27 -4.63
C PHE A 36 -2.80 17.67 -3.47
N ASP A 37 -4.12 17.61 -3.68
CA ASP A 37 -5.07 17.76 -2.58
C ASP A 37 -5.27 16.40 -1.89
N VAL A 38 -4.29 16.01 -1.07
CA VAL A 38 -4.27 14.71 -0.39
C VAL A 38 -5.57 14.42 0.38
N PRO A 39 -6.15 15.35 1.16
CA PRO A 39 -7.43 15.11 1.83
C PRO A 39 -8.58 14.81 0.87
N ARG A 40 -8.80 15.66 -0.14
CA ARG A 40 -9.94 15.47 -1.06
C ARG A 40 -9.76 14.26 -1.97
N ARG A 41 -8.57 14.07 -2.56
CA ARG A 41 -8.30 12.91 -3.44
C ARG A 41 -8.40 11.58 -2.69
N SER A 42 -7.99 11.54 -1.42
CA SER A 42 -8.13 10.33 -0.60
C SER A 42 -9.58 10.05 -0.30
N SER A 43 -10.33 11.06 0.13
CA SER A 43 -11.75 10.91 0.47
C SER A 43 -12.55 10.45 -0.74
N LEU A 44 -12.23 10.92 -1.95
CA LEU A 44 -12.83 10.41 -3.18
C LEU A 44 -12.55 8.92 -3.40
N GLY A 45 -11.29 8.49 -3.24
CA GLY A 45 -10.92 7.09 -3.37
C GLY A 45 -11.54 6.19 -2.29
N TRP A 46 -11.68 6.71 -1.06
CA TRP A 46 -12.34 6.04 0.05
C TRP A 46 -13.83 5.84 -0.22
N GLU A 47 -14.49 6.86 -0.77
CA GLU A 47 -15.88 6.74 -1.23
C GLU A 47 -16.02 5.67 -2.31
N CYS A 48 -15.15 5.70 -3.32
CA CYS A 48 -15.18 4.69 -4.38
C CYS A 48 -15.03 3.28 -3.81
N LEU A 49 -14.09 3.05 -2.89
CA LEU A 49 -13.92 1.75 -2.23
C LEU A 49 -15.15 1.38 -1.39
N TYR A 50 -15.70 2.30 -0.60
CA TYR A 50 -16.89 2.04 0.21
C TYR A 50 -18.08 1.57 -0.63
N ARG A 51 -18.28 2.19 -1.80
CA ARG A 51 -19.37 1.83 -2.73
C ARG A 51 -19.10 0.57 -3.55
N THR A 52 -17.84 0.29 -3.91
CA THR A 52 -17.51 -0.74 -4.92
C THR A 52 -16.81 -1.98 -4.38
N ALA A 53 -16.21 -1.95 -3.18
CA ALA A 53 -15.42 -3.07 -2.68
C ALA A 53 -16.26 -4.35 -2.52
N TYR A 54 -17.46 -4.26 -1.94
CA TYR A 54 -18.31 -5.44 -1.76
C TYR A 54 -18.66 -6.16 -3.09
N PRO A 55 -19.24 -5.51 -4.11
CA PRO A 55 -19.56 -6.20 -5.37
C PRO A 55 -18.31 -6.71 -6.10
N LEU A 56 -17.22 -5.93 -6.14
CA LEU A 56 -15.98 -6.34 -6.81
C LEU A 56 -15.31 -7.53 -6.11
N LEU A 57 -15.27 -7.54 -4.78
CA LEU A 57 -14.72 -8.65 -4.02
C LEU A 57 -15.62 -9.89 -4.09
N THR A 58 -16.95 -9.73 -4.11
CA THR A 58 -17.90 -10.84 -4.31
C THR A 58 -17.64 -11.55 -5.63
N GLU A 59 -17.42 -10.77 -6.68
CA GLU A 59 -17.04 -11.32 -7.97
C GLU A 59 -15.68 -12.02 -7.90
N LEU A 60 -14.67 -11.38 -7.33
CA LEU A 60 -13.34 -11.94 -7.22
C LEU A 60 -13.35 -13.29 -6.48
N VAL A 61 -14.07 -13.40 -5.35
CA VAL A 61 -14.14 -14.66 -4.59
C VAL A 61 -14.91 -15.77 -5.29
N SER A 62 -15.72 -15.45 -6.31
CA SER A 62 -16.34 -16.45 -7.18
C SER A 62 -15.32 -17.13 -8.11
N ILE A 63 -14.14 -16.52 -8.27
CA ILE A 63 -13.07 -16.97 -9.17
C ILE A 63 -11.93 -17.59 -8.35
N ILE A 64 -11.53 -16.97 -7.24
CA ILE A 64 -10.37 -17.37 -6.45
C ILE A 64 -10.65 -17.23 -4.95
N ALA A 65 -10.27 -18.24 -4.17
CA ALA A 65 -10.41 -18.16 -2.71
C ALA A 65 -9.49 -17.07 -2.11
N PRO A 66 -9.94 -16.31 -1.10
CA PRO A 66 -9.09 -15.33 -0.40
C PRO A 66 -7.75 -15.89 0.10
N GLU A 67 -7.74 -17.14 0.58
CA GLU A 67 -6.52 -17.80 1.03
C GLU A 67 -5.54 -18.04 -0.11
N GLU A 68 -6.05 -18.35 -1.31
CA GLU A 68 -5.21 -18.59 -2.48
C GLU A 68 -4.61 -17.27 -2.99
N ILE A 69 -5.34 -16.15 -2.91
CA ILE A 69 -4.77 -14.82 -3.13
C ILE A 69 -3.59 -14.60 -2.17
N GLY A 70 -3.80 -14.80 -0.87
CA GLY A 70 -2.76 -14.61 0.14
C GLY A 70 -1.53 -15.48 -0.08
N ARG A 71 -1.70 -16.74 -0.50
CA ARG A 71 -0.59 -17.63 -0.87
C ARG A 71 0.17 -17.11 -2.09
N ARG A 72 -0.52 -16.67 -3.15
CA ARG A 72 0.13 -16.14 -4.36
C ARG A 72 0.88 -14.84 -4.13
N MET A 73 0.52 -14.08 -3.08
CA MET A 73 1.23 -12.87 -2.67
C MET A 73 2.60 -13.18 -2.04
N LYS A 74 2.87 -14.41 -1.59
CA LYS A 74 4.12 -14.83 -0.92
C LYS A 74 5.31 -14.99 -1.89
N ARG A 75 5.61 -13.94 -2.66
CA ARG A 75 6.74 -13.89 -3.58
C ARG A 75 7.33 -12.49 -3.64
N LEU A 76 8.59 -12.41 -4.05
CA LEU A 76 9.28 -11.14 -4.26
C LEU A 76 8.56 -10.31 -5.33
N CYS A 77 8.52 -9.00 -5.14
CA CYS A 77 7.90 -8.03 -6.04
C CYS A 77 6.42 -8.30 -6.36
N ALA A 78 5.69 -8.95 -5.45
CA ALA A 78 4.28 -9.23 -5.65
C ALA A 78 3.42 -7.96 -5.62
N ARG A 79 2.42 -7.91 -6.50
CA ARG A 79 1.24 -7.04 -6.38
C ARG A 79 -0.01 -7.93 -6.46
N PRO A 80 -0.97 -7.80 -5.53
CA PRO A 80 -0.98 -6.90 -4.38
C PRO A 80 0.08 -7.30 -3.33
N ASN A 81 0.40 -6.37 -2.43
CA ASN A 81 1.23 -6.60 -1.23
C ASN A 81 0.48 -6.09 0.01
N PHE A 82 1.14 -6.03 1.18
CA PHE A 82 0.45 -5.65 2.41
C PHE A 82 -0.10 -4.21 2.39
N LEU A 83 0.59 -3.28 1.72
CA LEU A 83 0.08 -1.92 1.56
C LEU A 83 -1.30 -1.93 0.88
N THR A 84 -1.49 -2.76 -0.15
CA THR A 84 -2.78 -2.90 -0.82
C THR A 84 -3.88 -3.41 0.12
N LEU A 85 -3.55 -4.35 1.02
CA LEU A 85 -4.47 -4.83 2.05
C LEU A 85 -4.83 -3.75 3.07
N SER A 86 -3.83 -2.99 3.54
CA SER A 86 -4.06 -1.85 4.44
C SER A 86 -4.88 -0.75 3.77
N VAL A 87 -4.63 -0.46 2.50
CA VAL A 87 -5.44 0.49 1.72
C VAL A 87 -6.88 -0.01 1.63
N LEU A 88 -7.12 -1.26 1.26
CA LEU A 88 -8.47 -1.81 1.16
C LEU A 88 -9.26 -1.60 2.46
N ILE A 89 -8.74 -2.07 3.59
CA ILE A 89 -9.51 -2.05 4.84
C ILE A 89 -9.61 -0.65 5.46
N CYS A 90 -8.51 0.10 5.54
CA CYS A 90 -8.51 1.43 6.16
C CYS A 90 -9.34 2.43 5.35
N CYS A 91 -9.31 2.32 4.02
CA CYS A 91 -9.99 3.27 3.16
C CYS A 91 -11.47 2.92 2.96
N TYR A 92 -11.82 1.62 2.96
CA TYR A 92 -13.22 1.19 3.01
C TYR A 92 -13.91 1.68 4.30
N LEU A 93 -13.27 1.46 5.46
CA LEU A 93 -13.79 1.96 6.75
C LEU A 93 -13.72 3.48 6.85
N GLY A 94 -12.73 4.12 6.22
CA GLY A 94 -12.65 5.57 6.10
C GLY A 94 -13.80 6.17 5.30
N GLY A 95 -14.19 5.55 4.19
CA GLY A 95 -15.37 5.97 3.42
C GLY A 95 -16.63 5.87 4.27
N ARG A 96 -16.85 4.73 4.95
CA ARG A 96 -17.97 4.56 5.90
C ARG A 96 -17.98 5.63 6.99
N GLN A 97 -16.84 5.88 7.63
CA GLN A 97 -16.73 6.85 8.72
C GLN A 97 -17.01 8.29 8.25
N GLN A 98 -16.60 8.65 7.03
CA GLN A 98 -16.91 9.93 6.41
C GLN A 98 -18.44 10.17 6.37
N HIS A 99 -19.23 9.17 5.98
CA HIS A 99 -20.70 9.29 5.96
C HIS A 99 -21.32 9.40 7.36
N ILE A 100 -20.83 8.61 8.33
CA ILE A 100 -21.27 8.71 9.73
C ILE A 100 -21.10 10.14 10.25
N LEU A 101 -19.96 10.76 9.96
CA LEU A 101 -19.66 12.13 10.36
C LEU A 101 -20.49 13.16 9.59
N ASP A 102 -20.68 12.96 8.28
CA ASP A 102 -21.46 13.87 7.44
C ASP A 102 -22.96 13.88 7.80
N LEU A 103 -23.48 12.76 8.30
CA LEU A 103 -24.85 12.65 8.83
C LEU A 103 -24.95 12.96 10.33
N GLU A 104 -23.85 13.35 10.97
CA GLU A 104 -23.78 13.67 12.41
C GLU A 104 -24.32 12.56 13.33
N VAL A 105 -24.18 11.29 12.92
CA VAL A 105 -24.63 10.12 13.71
C VAL A 105 -23.77 10.01 14.96
N LYS A 106 -24.41 9.93 16.13
CA LYS A 106 -23.68 9.92 17.40
C LYS A 106 -23.10 8.53 17.70
N PRO A 107 -22.01 8.44 18.48
CA PRO A 107 -21.48 7.15 18.91
C PRO A 107 -22.54 6.28 19.59
N GLY A 108 -22.72 5.06 19.07
CA GLY A 108 -23.70 4.09 19.56
C GLY A 108 -25.09 4.18 18.91
N GLU A 109 -25.35 5.20 18.09
CA GLU A 109 -26.57 5.25 17.27
C GLU A 109 -26.39 4.41 15.99
N PRO A 110 -27.44 3.73 15.51
CA PRO A 110 -27.39 3.03 14.23
C PRO A 110 -27.14 3.99 13.05
N PHE A 111 -26.19 3.64 12.18
CA PHE A 111 -25.94 4.38 10.95
C PHE A 111 -26.82 3.79 9.82
N PRO A 112 -27.66 4.58 9.14
CA PRO A 112 -28.65 4.03 8.19
C PRO A 112 -28.10 3.27 6.98
N GLU A 113 -26.84 3.52 6.57
CA GLU A 113 -26.22 2.80 5.45
C GLU A 113 -25.43 1.55 5.91
N ASP A 114 -25.38 1.26 7.22
CA ASP A 114 -24.75 0.04 7.68
C ASP A 114 -25.47 -1.20 7.17
N ASP A 115 -24.71 -2.05 6.50
CA ASP A 115 -25.11 -3.39 6.10
C ASP A 115 -24.08 -4.36 6.66
N LEU A 116 -24.47 -5.05 7.75
CA LEU A 116 -23.60 -5.99 8.44
C LEU A 116 -23.09 -7.11 7.52
N GLU A 117 -23.90 -7.56 6.56
CA GLU A 117 -23.50 -8.61 5.63
C GLU A 117 -22.39 -8.09 4.71
N ARG A 118 -22.56 -6.89 4.15
CA ARG A 118 -21.56 -6.29 3.24
C ARG A 118 -20.27 -5.94 3.95
N ILE A 119 -20.36 -5.27 5.10
CA ILE A 119 -19.18 -4.87 5.87
C ILE A 119 -18.47 -6.12 6.38
N GLY A 120 -19.21 -7.08 6.93
CA GLY A 120 -18.67 -8.35 7.38
C GLY A 120 -17.98 -9.13 6.25
N PHE A 121 -18.51 -9.08 5.03
CA PHE A 121 -17.88 -9.71 3.87
C PHE A 121 -16.52 -9.08 3.52
N VAL A 122 -16.42 -7.75 3.47
CA VAL A 122 -15.15 -7.05 3.17
C VAL A 122 -14.11 -7.31 4.27
N VAL A 123 -14.52 -7.24 5.54
CA VAL A 123 -13.66 -7.54 6.69
C VAL A 123 -13.18 -8.99 6.65
N GLU A 124 -14.07 -9.95 6.33
CA GLU A 124 -13.71 -11.36 6.26
C GLU A 124 -12.76 -11.66 5.11
N PHE A 125 -13.00 -11.08 3.92
CA PHE A 125 -12.08 -11.17 2.80
C PHE A 125 -10.67 -10.72 3.22
N TRP A 126 -10.57 -9.49 3.76
CA TRP A 126 -9.30 -8.92 4.20
C TRP A 126 -8.61 -9.81 5.23
N ARG A 127 -9.33 -10.26 6.25
CA ARG A 127 -8.81 -11.13 7.32
C ARG A 127 -8.25 -12.44 6.77
N ARG A 128 -8.98 -13.09 5.87
CA ARG A 128 -8.57 -14.38 5.28
C ARG A 128 -7.32 -14.23 4.40
N VAL A 129 -7.24 -13.16 3.60
CA VAL A 129 -6.03 -12.88 2.82
C VAL A 129 -4.84 -12.60 3.74
N CYS A 130 -4.99 -11.73 4.74
CA CYS A 130 -3.93 -11.41 5.71
C CYS A 130 -3.37 -12.66 6.42
N ARG A 131 -4.25 -13.54 6.89
CA ARG A 131 -3.86 -14.81 7.55
C ARG A 131 -3.11 -15.75 6.63
N ALA A 132 -3.51 -15.82 5.36
CA ALA A 132 -2.84 -16.68 4.40
C ALA A 132 -1.52 -16.08 3.89
N TYR A 133 -1.37 -14.76 3.92
CA TYR A 133 -0.22 -14.03 3.40
C TYR A 133 0.93 -13.85 4.40
N ARG A 134 0.63 -13.58 5.68
CA ARG A 134 1.66 -13.37 6.70
C ARG A 134 2.12 -14.69 7.30
N GLU A 135 3.42 -14.81 7.56
CA GLU A 135 4.00 -15.92 8.34
C GLU A 135 3.98 -15.63 9.85
N ALA A 136 3.91 -14.35 10.23
CA ALA A 136 3.84 -13.94 11.62
C ALA A 136 2.41 -13.96 12.17
N ASP A 137 2.28 -14.19 13.48
CA ASP A 137 1.00 -14.09 14.18
C ASP A 137 0.42 -12.66 14.10
N GLY A 138 -0.91 -12.57 14.09
CA GLY A 138 -1.66 -11.31 13.98
C GLY A 138 -2.03 -10.97 12.53
N LEU A 139 -2.81 -9.89 12.35
CA LEU A 139 -3.27 -9.49 11.00
C LEU A 139 -2.44 -8.35 10.44
N LEU A 140 -1.97 -7.44 11.29
CA LEU A 140 -1.25 -6.23 10.90
C LEU A 140 0.26 -6.32 11.17
N PRO A 141 1.11 -5.63 10.39
CA PRO A 141 2.56 -5.75 10.46
C PRO A 141 3.12 -5.12 11.74
N ASN A 142 2.42 -4.13 12.30
CA ASN A 142 2.78 -3.41 13.52
C ASN A 142 2.27 -4.11 14.81
N GLU A 143 1.60 -5.24 14.71
CA GLU A 143 1.24 -6.06 15.87
C GLU A 143 2.45 -6.87 16.36
N ARG A 144 2.43 -7.22 17.66
CA ARG A 144 3.39 -8.12 18.31
C ARG A 144 4.85 -7.68 18.09
N GLU A 145 5.60 -8.41 17.28
CA GLU A 145 7.03 -8.19 17.00
C GLU A 145 7.28 -7.07 15.96
N ALA A 146 6.22 -6.48 15.41
CA ALA A 146 6.30 -5.49 14.34
C ALA A 146 7.03 -6.00 13.09
N THR A 147 6.70 -7.20 12.60
CA THR A 147 7.35 -7.85 11.45
C THR A 147 6.43 -8.03 10.24
N MET A 148 7.04 -8.07 9.06
CA MET A 148 6.41 -8.30 7.76
C MET A 148 7.06 -9.52 7.08
N ARG A 149 7.05 -10.68 7.74
CA ARG A 149 7.55 -11.94 7.16
C ARG A 149 6.49 -12.55 6.24
N ILE A 150 6.82 -12.69 4.95
CA ILE A 150 5.88 -13.19 3.92
C ILE A 150 6.43 -14.34 3.08
N LEU A 151 7.76 -14.47 3.00
CA LEU A 151 8.40 -15.47 2.19
C LEU A 151 8.57 -16.77 2.98
N PRO A 152 8.36 -17.93 2.36
CA PRO A 152 8.66 -19.20 2.99
C PRO A 152 10.17 -19.42 3.11
N LEU A 153 10.60 -20.31 4.00
CA LEU A 153 12.01 -20.52 4.34
C LEU A 153 12.86 -20.92 3.14
N GLU A 154 12.33 -21.75 2.24
CA GLU A 154 13.00 -22.17 1.01
C GLU A 154 13.27 -20.99 0.07
N ALA A 155 12.33 -20.04 -0.04
CA ALA A 155 12.51 -18.85 -0.87
C ALA A 155 13.58 -17.93 -0.26
N ILE A 156 13.60 -17.79 1.06
CA ILE A 156 14.64 -17.04 1.77
C ILE A 156 16.01 -17.67 1.52
N ALA A 157 16.13 -18.99 1.63
CA ALA A 157 17.38 -19.71 1.36
C ALA A 157 17.87 -19.46 -0.07
N SER A 158 17.01 -19.60 -1.08
CA SER A 158 17.39 -19.31 -2.48
C SER A 158 17.76 -17.84 -2.72
N LEU A 159 17.11 -16.89 -2.04
CA LEU A 159 17.42 -15.47 -2.18
C LEU A 159 18.77 -15.09 -1.55
N ARG A 160 19.25 -15.84 -0.56
CA ARG A 160 20.57 -15.61 0.04
C ARG A 160 21.71 -15.87 -0.95
N ASP A 161 21.53 -16.78 -1.91
CA ASP A 161 22.55 -17.09 -2.92
C ASP A 161 22.85 -15.90 -3.86
N TYR A 162 21.99 -14.88 -3.86
CA TYR A 162 22.20 -13.64 -4.61
C TYR A 162 22.94 -12.55 -3.83
N LEU A 163 23.10 -12.71 -2.52
CA LEU A 163 23.75 -11.72 -1.67
C LEU A 163 25.25 -11.72 -1.95
N VAL A 164 25.80 -10.54 -2.20
CA VAL A 164 27.24 -10.32 -2.37
C VAL A 164 27.72 -9.22 -1.44
N GLU A 165 28.94 -9.38 -0.92
CA GLU A 165 29.63 -8.30 -0.24
C GLU A 165 29.87 -7.15 -1.22
N VAL A 166 29.67 -5.91 -0.76
CA VAL A 166 29.83 -4.72 -1.59
C VAL A 166 30.77 -3.72 -0.94
N ASP A 167 31.60 -3.07 -1.76
CA ASP A 167 32.41 -1.95 -1.29
C ASP A 167 31.52 -0.74 -0.91
N PRO A 168 31.99 0.15 -0.01
CA PRO A 168 31.20 1.30 0.43
C PRO A 168 30.73 2.23 -0.71
N PRO A 169 31.53 2.54 -1.74
CA PRO A 169 31.04 3.25 -2.92
C PRO A 169 29.86 2.58 -3.63
N THR A 170 29.91 1.25 -3.83
CA THR A 170 28.82 0.48 -4.44
C THR A 170 27.57 0.53 -3.58
N LEU A 171 27.69 0.33 -2.26
CA LEU A 171 26.58 0.47 -1.31
C LEU A 171 25.94 1.86 -1.37
N GLN A 172 26.77 2.91 -1.45
CA GLN A 172 26.29 4.28 -1.56
C GLN A 172 25.47 4.50 -2.85
N ARG A 173 25.91 3.95 -3.99
CA ARG A 173 25.15 4.00 -5.25
C ARG A 173 23.81 3.27 -5.15
N LEU A 174 23.79 2.07 -4.56
CA LEU A 174 22.54 1.31 -4.33
C LEU A 174 21.55 2.10 -3.47
N ARG A 175 22.01 2.70 -2.36
CA ARG A 175 21.17 3.54 -1.50
C ARG A 175 20.62 4.76 -2.23
N ARG A 176 21.42 5.41 -3.08
CA ARG A 176 20.99 6.57 -3.87
C ARG A 176 19.95 6.16 -4.91
N MET A 177 20.19 5.11 -5.68
CA MET A 177 19.23 4.56 -6.63
C MET A 177 17.91 4.19 -5.94
N ALA A 178 17.96 3.52 -4.79
CA ALA A 178 16.78 3.22 -3.98
C ALA A 178 16.00 4.48 -3.62
N ALA A 179 16.67 5.52 -3.09
CA ALA A 179 16.01 6.79 -2.76
C ALA A 179 15.39 7.49 -3.99
N THR A 180 16.05 7.44 -5.14
CA THR A 180 15.52 8.01 -6.39
C THR A 180 14.30 7.22 -6.90
N LEU A 181 14.30 5.89 -6.77
CA LEU A 181 13.13 5.05 -7.06
C LEU A 181 11.97 5.34 -6.10
N GLU A 182 12.24 5.60 -4.82
CA GLU A 182 11.20 6.03 -3.86
C GLU A 182 10.54 7.34 -4.29
N LEU A 183 11.34 8.34 -4.67
CA LEU A 183 10.81 9.62 -5.14
C LEU A 183 10.01 9.47 -6.45
N TYR A 184 10.49 8.64 -7.37
CA TYR A 184 9.78 8.33 -8.61
C TYR A 184 8.43 7.66 -8.34
N ALA A 185 8.40 6.56 -7.58
CA ALA A 185 7.18 5.86 -7.24
C ALA A 185 6.20 6.77 -6.46
N PHE A 186 6.71 7.57 -5.53
CA PHE A 186 5.87 8.48 -4.76
C PHE A 186 5.14 9.50 -5.65
N ILE A 187 5.80 10.05 -6.68
CA ILE A 187 5.15 10.95 -7.64
C ILE A 187 4.25 10.19 -8.62
N LEU A 188 4.67 9.02 -9.12
CA LEU A 188 3.86 8.16 -9.99
C LEU A 188 2.52 7.83 -9.34
N HIS A 189 2.51 7.57 -8.03
CA HIS A 189 1.33 7.23 -7.25
C HIS A 189 0.74 8.42 -6.48
N GLY A 190 1.03 9.66 -6.92
CA GLY A 190 0.38 10.88 -6.42
C GLY A 190 0.48 11.08 -4.90
N GLU A 191 1.69 10.94 -4.38
CA GLU A 191 2.07 10.98 -2.96
C GLU A 191 1.43 9.88 -2.10
N GLN A 192 1.23 8.70 -2.69
CA GLN A 192 1.03 7.46 -1.95
C GLN A 192 2.28 6.60 -2.03
N ARG A 193 2.44 5.72 -1.04
CA ARG A 193 3.52 4.72 -1.02
C ARG A 193 3.21 3.51 -1.92
N ASP A 194 2.21 3.59 -2.79
CA ASP A 194 1.96 2.52 -3.76
C ASP A 194 3.20 2.34 -4.65
N GLY A 195 3.52 1.10 -4.96
CA GLY A 195 4.79 0.72 -5.58
C GLY A 195 5.95 0.54 -4.59
N LEU A 196 5.84 0.98 -3.33
CA LEU A 196 6.89 0.86 -2.33
C LEU A 196 6.48 -0.11 -1.22
N PHE A 197 7.26 -1.16 -1.03
CA PHE A 197 6.99 -2.15 0.00
C PHE A 197 8.28 -2.70 0.59
N ALA A 198 8.26 -3.07 1.86
CA ALA A 198 9.39 -3.75 2.47
C ALA A 198 8.91 -4.91 3.32
N HIS A 199 9.74 -5.95 3.43
CA HIS A 199 9.37 -7.14 4.16
C HIS A 199 10.59 -7.81 4.84
N GLY A 200 10.32 -8.51 5.94
CA GLY A 200 11.32 -9.04 6.88
C GLY A 200 10.94 -8.73 8.35
N PRO A 201 11.91 -8.66 9.28
CA PRO A 201 13.22 -9.26 9.14
C PRO A 201 13.10 -10.78 9.01
N TYR A 202 13.90 -11.36 8.14
CA TYR A 202 14.12 -12.80 8.12
C TYR A 202 15.40 -13.11 8.87
N ASP A 203 15.40 -14.16 9.68
CA ASP A 203 16.62 -14.65 10.30
C ASP A 203 17.63 -15.01 9.19
N ALA A 204 18.84 -14.45 9.26
CA ALA A 204 19.94 -14.72 8.34
C ALA A 204 21.02 -15.64 8.93
N GLY A 205 20.94 -16.01 10.21
CA GLY A 205 22.03 -16.68 10.96
C GLY A 205 22.97 -15.67 11.61
N ASP A 206 23.80 -16.11 12.57
CA ASP A 206 24.88 -15.30 13.19
C ASP A 206 24.51 -13.88 13.66
N ARG A 207 23.26 -13.69 14.13
CA ARG A 207 22.67 -12.40 14.55
C ARG A 207 22.46 -11.39 13.41
N GLU A 208 22.44 -11.86 12.18
CA GLU A 208 22.09 -11.09 11.01
C GLU A 208 20.59 -11.19 10.72
N VAL A 209 20.05 -10.12 10.13
CA VAL A 209 18.69 -10.08 9.61
C VAL A 209 18.70 -9.71 8.13
N LEU A 210 17.85 -10.38 7.36
CA LEU A 210 17.65 -10.08 5.95
C LEU A 210 16.34 -9.31 5.78
N ILE A 211 16.40 -8.20 5.06
CA ILE A 211 15.24 -7.43 4.63
C ILE A 211 15.26 -7.24 3.13
N PHE A 212 14.07 -7.04 2.55
CA PHE A 212 13.94 -6.63 1.16
C PHE A 212 13.14 -5.34 1.09
N ARG A 213 13.63 -4.40 0.29
CA ARG A 213 12.92 -3.18 -0.11
C ARG A 213 12.56 -3.30 -1.57
N GLU A 214 11.27 -3.30 -1.87
CA GLU A 214 10.72 -3.53 -3.20
C GLU A 214 10.18 -2.23 -3.80
N PHE A 215 10.45 -2.09 -5.09
CA PHE A 215 9.97 -1.04 -5.99
C PHE A 215 9.19 -1.74 -7.09
N THR A 216 7.87 -1.71 -7.00
CA THR A 216 6.95 -2.36 -7.93
C THR A 216 6.20 -1.33 -8.76
N ASP A 217 5.58 -1.77 -9.85
CA ASP A 217 4.75 -0.90 -10.71
C ASP A 217 5.53 0.23 -11.41
N LEU A 218 6.84 0.08 -11.57
CA LEU A 218 7.73 1.06 -12.21
C LEU A 218 7.44 1.29 -13.70
N GLN A 219 6.61 0.42 -14.28
CA GLN A 219 6.13 0.52 -15.65
C GLN A 219 4.60 0.54 -15.71
N ASN A 220 3.93 1.15 -14.73
CA ASN A 220 2.47 1.22 -14.70
C ASN A 220 1.89 1.67 -16.06
N THR A 221 0.87 0.94 -16.52
CA THR A 221 0.12 1.20 -17.77
C THR A 221 -1.35 1.47 -17.53
N TYR A 222 -1.80 1.42 -16.27
CA TYR A 222 -3.19 1.56 -15.87
C TYR A 222 -3.55 3.00 -15.52
N LEU A 223 -2.65 3.72 -14.85
CA LEU A 223 -2.86 5.11 -14.46
C LEU A 223 -2.73 6.03 -15.69
N PRO A 224 -3.71 6.92 -15.94
CA PRO A 224 -3.72 7.76 -17.14
C PRO A 224 -2.49 8.65 -17.34
N TRP A 225 -1.77 8.98 -16.26
CA TRP A 225 -0.58 9.82 -16.27
C TRP A 225 0.74 9.06 -16.17
N ALA A 226 0.72 7.72 -15.99
CA ALA A 226 1.94 6.94 -15.74
C ALA A 226 2.90 6.89 -16.92
N TRP A 227 2.47 7.30 -18.12
CA TRP A 227 3.33 7.34 -19.28
C TRP A 227 4.36 8.47 -19.20
N THR A 228 5.63 8.07 -19.30
CA THR A 228 6.80 8.93 -19.42
C THR A 228 7.61 8.51 -20.64
N ARG A 229 8.40 9.45 -21.18
CA ARG A 229 9.31 9.20 -22.31
C ARG A 229 10.45 8.27 -21.92
N THR A 230 10.99 8.47 -20.73
CA THR A 230 12.01 7.60 -20.13
C THR A 230 11.31 6.66 -19.15
N ARG A 231 11.54 5.35 -19.29
CA ARG A 231 11.04 4.34 -18.36
C ARG A 231 12.18 3.51 -17.80
N ASN A 232 12.02 3.08 -16.55
CA ASN A 232 12.91 2.08 -15.98
C ASN A 232 12.88 0.81 -16.80
N ARG A 233 14.05 0.16 -16.97
CA ARG A 233 14.18 -1.09 -17.72
C ARG A 233 13.36 -2.22 -17.10
N TYR A 234 13.32 -2.27 -15.78
CA TYR A 234 12.65 -3.31 -15.03
C TYR A 234 11.28 -2.81 -14.52
N PRO A 235 10.20 -3.60 -14.65
CA PRO A 235 8.89 -3.24 -14.12
C PRO A 235 8.85 -3.33 -12.58
N ASN A 236 9.78 -4.07 -12.00
CA ASN A 236 9.95 -4.23 -10.57
C ASN A 236 11.43 -4.44 -10.21
N LEU A 237 11.82 -3.99 -9.02
CA LEU A 237 13.15 -4.16 -8.44
C LEU A 237 13.01 -4.48 -6.95
N ALA A 238 13.92 -5.27 -6.41
CA ALA A 238 14.06 -5.49 -4.97
C ALA A 238 15.53 -5.33 -4.55
N LEU A 239 15.75 -4.54 -3.50
CA LEU A 239 17.02 -4.40 -2.83
C LEU A 239 17.01 -5.28 -1.57
N GLY A 240 17.74 -6.40 -1.62
CA GLY A 240 17.99 -7.25 -0.47
C GLY A 240 19.17 -6.71 0.34
N LEU A 241 19.01 -6.62 1.66
CA LEU A 241 20.05 -6.16 2.59
C LEU A 241 20.20 -7.17 3.73
N ALA A 242 21.40 -7.75 3.87
CA ALA A 242 21.80 -8.47 5.07
C ALA A 242 22.43 -7.48 6.04
N LEU A 243 21.82 -7.35 7.23
CA LEU A 243 22.19 -6.40 8.26
C LEU A 243 22.65 -7.15 9.50
N GLU A 244 23.82 -6.79 10.04
CA GLU A 244 24.24 -7.25 11.36
C GLU A 244 23.82 -6.27 12.46
N GLU A 245 23.52 -6.80 13.65
CA GLU A 245 23.30 -5.98 14.85
C GLU A 245 22.33 -4.80 14.64
N ALA A 246 21.27 -5.02 13.86
CA ALA A 246 20.26 -4.02 13.55
C ALA A 246 18.88 -4.49 14.02
N THR A 247 18.09 -3.59 14.58
CA THR A 247 16.68 -3.86 14.88
C THR A 247 15.81 -3.35 13.75
N VAL A 248 14.98 -4.22 13.19
CA VAL A 248 14.07 -3.90 12.08
C VAL A 248 12.63 -4.04 12.56
N ARG A 249 11.82 -3.01 12.35
CA ARG A 249 10.39 -2.99 12.64
C ARG A 249 9.58 -2.43 11.47
N PHE A 250 8.33 -2.85 11.36
CA PHE A 250 7.43 -2.45 10.27
C PHE A 250 6.21 -1.70 10.79
N ASP A 251 5.80 -0.67 10.05
CA ASP A 251 4.59 0.10 10.30
C ASP A 251 3.33 -0.59 9.71
N LEU A 252 2.15 -0.04 9.97
CA LEU A 252 0.84 -0.55 9.50
C LEU A 252 0.77 -0.80 7.99
N PHE A 253 1.52 -0.04 7.20
CA PHE A 253 1.49 -0.07 5.74
C PHE A 253 2.74 -0.77 5.16
N GLY A 254 3.53 -1.46 5.99
CA GLY A 254 4.74 -2.14 5.55
C GLY A 254 5.96 -1.22 5.35
N GLY A 255 5.93 0.00 5.90
CA GLY A 255 7.11 0.85 5.96
C GLY A 255 8.14 0.32 6.95
N VAL A 256 9.42 0.25 6.54
CA VAL A 256 10.50 -0.30 7.35
C VAL A 256 11.20 0.78 8.17
N ARG A 257 11.43 0.49 9.45
CA ARG A 257 12.28 1.27 10.36
C ARG A 257 13.44 0.41 10.82
N ILE A 258 14.66 0.91 10.60
CA ILE A 258 15.91 0.25 10.97
C ILE A 258 16.58 1.08 12.06
N GLU A 259 17.00 0.42 13.15
CA GLU A 259 17.72 1.02 14.26
C GLU A 259 19.08 0.32 14.43
N PRO A 260 20.21 1.06 14.41
CA PRO A 260 20.31 2.53 14.28
C PRO A 260 19.88 3.05 12.89
N ALA A 261 19.46 4.31 12.83
CA ALA A 261 19.00 4.93 11.57
C ALA A 261 20.12 5.03 10.52
N GLU A 262 21.36 5.28 10.95
CA GLU A 262 22.56 5.14 10.11
C GLU A 262 23.08 3.70 10.21
N TYR A 263 22.57 2.83 9.34
CA TYR A 263 22.90 1.41 9.31
C TYR A 263 23.87 1.03 8.19
N ALA A 264 24.50 1.97 7.49
CA ALA A 264 25.36 1.67 6.34
C ALA A 264 26.51 0.71 6.72
N ASP A 265 27.15 0.97 7.86
CA ASP A 265 28.26 0.15 8.38
C ASP A 265 27.80 -1.21 8.93
N ARG A 266 26.48 -1.43 9.00
CA ARG A 266 25.86 -2.70 9.40
C ARG A 266 25.47 -3.58 8.21
N VAL A 267 25.59 -3.07 6.98
CA VAL A 267 25.28 -3.84 5.78
C VAL A 267 26.46 -4.75 5.45
N ARG A 268 26.22 -6.07 5.49
CA ARG A 268 27.25 -7.08 5.18
C ARG A 268 27.21 -7.53 3.74
N ALA A 269 26.02 -7.73 3.21
CA ALA A 269 25.82 -8.10 1.83
C ALA A 269 24.54 -7.49 1.27
N CYS A 270 24.54 -7.30 -0.04
CA CYS A 270 23.43 -6.73 -0.78
C CYS A 270 23.08 -7.61 -1.99
N ALA A 271 21.84 -7.52 -2.44
CA ALA A 271 21.43 -8.00 -3.74
C ALA A 271 20.51 -6.96 -4.41
N LEU A 272 20.67 -6.75 -5.72
CA LEU A 272 19.68 -6.06 -6.53
C LEU A 272 19.02 -7.09 -7.44
N LEU A 273 17.70 -7.21 -7.31
CA LEU A 273 16.92 -8.29 -7.91
C LEU A 273 15.77 -7.74 -8.73
N THR A 274 15.30 -8.53 -9.69
CA THR A 274 14.06 -8.33 -10.42
C THR A 274 13.34 -9.66 -10.58
N VAL A 275 12.03 -9.63 -10.85
CA VAL A 275 11.22 -10.80 -11.15
C VAL A 275 10.70 -10.69 -12.57
N ARG A 276 11.02 -11.69 -13.39
CA ARG A 276 10.57 -11.81 -14.77
C ARG A 276 9.10 -12.22 -14.84
N ASP A 277 8.51 -12.12 -16.03
CA ASP A 277 7.10 -12.47 -16.28
C ASP A 277 6.77 -13.94 -15.96
N ASP A 278 7.76 -14.84 -16.07
CA ASP A 278 7.65 -16.26 -15.69
C ASP A 278 7.76 -16.50 -14.18
N GLY A 279 7.93 -15.45 -13.37
CA GLY A 279 8.07 -15.51 -11.93
C GLY A 279 9.48 -15.81 -11.43
N VAL A 280 10.46 -15.99 -12.32
CA VAL A 280 11.84 -16.29 -11.93
C VAL A 280 12.56 -15.02 -11.43
N VAL A 281 13.18 -15.14 -10.25
CA VAL A 281 14.03 -14.10 -9.67
C VAL A 281 15.37 -14.08 -10.41
N CYS A 282 15.85 -12.88 -10.75
CA CYS A 282 17.12 -12.67 -11.43
C CYS A 282 17.91 -11.55 -10.76
N ALA A 283 19.24 -11.70 -10.72
CA ALA A 283 20.13 -10.61 -10.33
C ALA A 283 20.09 -9.50 -11.39
N VAL A 284 20.10 -8.25 -10.94
CA VAL A 284 20.34 -7.07 -11.78
C VAL A 284 21.81 -6.69 -11.61
N PRO A 285 22.58 -6.59 -12.71
CA PRO A 285 23.99 -6.21 -12.62
C PRO A 285 24.16 -4.82 -12.00
N PHE A 286 25.14 -4.65 -11.10
CA PHE A 286 25.38 -3.37 -10.43
C PHE A 286 25.89 -2.28 -11.38
N GLU A 287 26.38 -2.65 -12.55
CA GLU A 287 26.71 -1.74 -13.65
C GLU A 287 25.47 -0.99 -14.16
N GLU A 288 24.27 -1.55 -13.99
CA GLU A 288 23.01 -0.92 -14.41
C GLU A 288 22.47 0.11 -13.42
N ILE A 289 23.06 0.23 -12.21
CA ILE A 289 22.55 1.13 -11.15
C ILE A 289 22.42 2.58 -11.65
N ALA A 290 23.44 3.10 -12.35
CA ALA A 290 23.45 4.48 -12.81
C ALA A 290 22.33 4.76 -13.83
N GLU A 291 22.05 3.78 -14.71
CA GLU A 291 21.00 3.90 -15.72
C GLU A 291 19.61 3.81 -15.11
N ILE A 292 19.41 2.91 -14.13
CA ILE A 292 18.16 2.81 -13.36
C ILE A 292 17.89 4.13 -12.61
N GLU A 293 18.90 4.66 -11.91
CA GLU A 293 18.79 5.93 -11.19
C GLU A 293 18.44 7.08 -12.14
N ARG A 294 19.13 7.17 -13.29
CA ARG A 294 18.86 8.19 -14.32
C ARG A 294 17.44 8.10 -14.85
N CYS A 295 16.98 6.90 -15.22
CA CYS A 295 15.64 6.68 -15.74
C CYS A 295 14.56 7.06 -14.72
N ALA A 296 14.73 6.68 -13.46
CA ALA A 296 13.83 7.05 -12.37
C ALA A 296 13.79 8.57 -12.16
N ALA A 297 14.94 9.26 -12.15
CA ALA A 297 15.00 10.71 -11.98
C ALA A 297 14.32 11.48 -13.12
N GLU A 298 14.55 11.06 -14.38
CA GLU A 298 13.93 11.69 -15.55
C GLU A 298 12.41 11.49 -15.56
N ALA A 299 11.96 10.26 -15.29
CA ALA A 299 10.54 9.94 -15.22
C ALA A 299 9.86 10.70 -14.07
N GLN A 300 10.50 10.78 -12.90
CA GLN A 300 10.02 11.56 -11.75
C GLN A 300 9.82 13.02 -12.11
N LEU A 301 10.79 13.64 -12.80
CA LEU A 301 10.72 15.04 -13.20
C LEU A 301 9.61 15.29 -14.24
N GLU A 302 9.42 14.38 -15.20
CA GLU A 302 8.34 14.45 -16.17
C GLU A 302 6.97 14.38 -15.50
N LEU A 303 6.78 13.41 -14.60
CA LEU A 303 5.53 13.26 -13.84
C LEU A 303 5.26 14.46 -12.93
N TYR A 304 6.30 14.99 -12.26
CA TYR A 304 6.17 16.19 -11.43
C TYR A 304 5.70 17.39 -12.26
N ARG A 305 6.27 17.59 -13.46
CA ARG A 305 5.85 18.65 -14.38
C ARG A 305 4.44 18.45 -14.89
N ALA A 306 4.03 17.22 -15.17
CA ALA A 306 2.65 16.90 -15.54
C ALA A 306 1.69 17.20 -14.39
N ALA A 307 2.02 16.83 -13.15
CA ALA A 307 1.19 17.10 -11.98
C ALA A 307 1.00 18.61 -11.72
N LEU A 308 2.02 19.43 -12.02
CA LEU A 308 1.90 20.89 -11.93
C LEU A 308 0.87 21.49 -12.91
N SER A 309 0.66 20.86 -14.06
CA SER A 309 -0.30 21.34 -15.08
C SER A 309 -1.71 20.76 -14.90
N TRP A 310 -1.92 19.89 -13.92
CA TRP A 310 -3.24 19.34 -13.63
C TRP A 310 -4.23 20.43 -13.20
N SER A 311 -5.45 20.34 -13.73
CA SER A 311 -6.54 21.21 -13.32
C SER A 311 -6.85 21.00 -11.82
N PRO A 312 -7.40 22.02 -11.12
CA PRO A 312 -7.84 21.84 -9.73
C PRO A 312 -8.78 20.66 -9.54
N ARG A 313 -9.67 20.41 -10.53
CA ARG A 313 -10.54 19.24 -10.55
C ARG A 313 -9.74 17.93 -10.59
N PHE A 314 -8.79 17.82 -11.51
CA PHE A 314 -8.03 16.58 -11.67
C PHE A 314 -7.12 16.28 -10.47
N LYS A 315 -6.65 17.30 -9.75
CA LYS A 315 -5.93 17.16 -8.46
C LYS A 315 -6.77 16.52 -7.35
N ILE A 316 -8.07 16.33 -7.55
CA ILE A 316 -8.96 15.54 -6.69
C ILE A 316 -9.32 14.24 -7.40
N GLU A 317 -9.77 14.34 -8.65
CA GLU A 317 -10.30 13.25 -9.46
C GLU A 317 -9.29 12.11 -9.66
N TYR A 318 -7.99 12.40 -9.72
CA TYR A 318 -6.96 11.38 -9.89
C TYR A 318 -7.00 10.27 -8.82
N GLY A 319 -7.56 10.57 -7.64
CA GLY A 319 -7.81 9.61 -6.57
C GLY A 319 -8.61 8.39 -7.05
N LEU A 320 -9.58 8.56 -7.95
CA LEU A 320 -10.37 7.42 -8.44
C LEU A 320 -9.49 6.38 -9.13
N TYR A 321 -8.57 6.81 -10.00
CA TYR A 321 -7.69 5.91 -10.77
C TYR A 321 -6.68 5.23 -9.86
N LEU A 322 -6.17 5.98 -8.88
CA LEU A 322 -5.20 5.49 -7.91
C LEU A 322 -5.79 4.38 -7.04
N PHE A 323 -6.99 4.56 -6.49
CA PHE A 323 -7.63 3.54 -5.67
C PHE A 323 -8.18 2.37 -6.51
N ALA A 324 -8.58 2.62 -7.76
CA ALA A 324 -8.89 1.55 -8.71
C ALA A 324 -7.66 0.67 -9.01
N ASN A 325 -6.44 1.24 -9.06
CA ASN A 325 -5.18 0.49 -9.24
C ASN A 325 -4.96 -0.54 -8.13
N HIS A 326 -5.31 -0.19 -6.88
CA HIS A 326 -5.23 -1.09 -5.74
C HIS A 326 -6.21 -2.26 -5.87
N MET A 327 -7.45 -2.00 -6.28
CA MET A 327 -8.44 -3.06 -6.49
C MET A 327 -8.05 -3.96 -7.66
N LYS A 328 -7.57 -3.38 -8.77
CA LYS A 328 -7.10 -4.11 -9.94
C LYS A 328 -6.02 -5.13 -9.61
N ALA A 329 -5.10 -4.81 -8.70
CA ALA A 329 -4.03 -5.73 -8.32
C ALA A 329 -4.57 -7.10 -7.84
N PHE A 330 -5.70 -7.13 -7.11
CA PHE A 330 -6.33 -8.39 -6.67
C PHE A 330 -6.87 -9.23 -7.83
N PHE A 331 -7.32 -8.60 -8.91
CA PHE A 331 -7.76 -9.29 -10.13
C PHE A 331 -6.57 -9.75 -10.98
N ASP A 332 -5.51 -8.95 -11.05
CA ASP A 332 -4.28 -9.31 -11.76
C ASP A 332 -3.66 -10.60 -11.18
N ILE A 333 -3.59 -10.72 -9.86
CA ILE A 333 -3.06 -11.94 -9.20
C ILE A 333 -4.00 -13.15 -9.35
N ALA A 334 -5.28 -12.91 -9.59
CA ALA A 334 -6.25 -13.95 -9.95
C ALA A 334 -6.15 -14.36 -11.44
N GLY A 335 -5.41 -13.61 -12.26
CA GLY A 335 -5.29 -13.83 -13.71
C GLY A 335 -6.49 -13.31 -14.50
N VAL A 336 -7.20 -12.30 -13.99
CA VAL A 336 -8.42 -11.75 -14.58
C VAL A 336 -8.17 -10.32 -15.09
N GLU A 337 -8.40 -10.08 -16.37
CA GLU A 337 -8.39 -8.73 -16.95
C GLU A 337 -9.70 -8.02 -16.55
N ALA A 338 -9.61 -7.13 -15.57
CA ALA A 338 -10.76 -6.40 -15.03
C ALA A 338 -10.53 -4.88 -14.96
N GLY A 339 -9.39 -4.39 -15.45
CA GLY A 339 -8.95 -3.01 -15.21
C GLY A 339 -9.96 -1.98 -15.69
N GLU A 340 -10.39 -2.09 -16.95
CA GLU A 340 -11.34 -1.14 -17.53
C GLU A 340 -12.69 -1.13 -16.80
N ARG A 341 -13.17 -2.31 -16.40
CA ARG A 341 -14.44 -2.42 -15.68
C ARG A 341 -14.34 -1.84 -14.26
N ILE A 342 -13.23 -2.11 -13.55
CA ILE A 342 -12.98 -1.54 -12.21
C ILE A 342 -12.92 -0.01 -12.32
N ARG A 343 -12.22 0.52 -13.33
CA ARG A 343 -12.17 1.97 -13.59
C ARG A 343 -13.57 2.56 -13.74
N ARG A 344 -14.44 1.96 -14.57
CA ARG A 344 -15.83 2.42 -14.75
C ARG A 344 -16.64 2.39 -13.46
N ALA A 345 -16.54 1.31 -12.68
CA ALA A 345 -17.25 1.22 -11.40
C ALA A 345 -16.81 2.34 -10.43
N PHE A 346 -15.52 2.69 -10.42
CA PHE A 346 -14.99 3.80 -9.64
C PHE A 346 -15.44 5.16 -10.18
N GLU A 347 -15.46 5.35 -11.50
CA GLU A 347 -15.95 6.58 -12.13
C GLU A 347 -17.42 6.82 -11.80
N GLU A 348 -18.27 5.79 -11.90
CA GLU A 348 -19.69 5.86 -11.54
C GLU A 348 -19.90 6.19 -10.05
N ALA A 349 -19.15 5.52 -9.16
CA ALA A 349 -19.22 5.78 -7.72
C ALA A 349 -18.71 7.18 -7.34
N ALA A 350 -17.76 7.72 -8.08
CA ALA A 350 -17.15 9.02 -7.81
C ALA A 350 -18.09 10.20 -8.11
N VAL A 351 -19.02 10.08 -9.08
CA VAL A 351 -19.77 11.23 -9.62
C VAL A 351 -20.47 12.08 -8.55
N PRO A 352 -21.27 11.50 -7.62
CA PRO A 352 -22.02 12.31 -6.65
C PRO A 352 -21.08 13.02 -5.66
N PHE A 353 -19.99 12.36 -5.28
CA PHE A 353 -19.08 12.84 -4.24
C PHE A 353 -18.05 13.82 -4.77
N LEU A 354 -17.56 13.65 -6.00
CA LEU A 354 -16.63 14.58 -6.63
C LEU A 354 -17.21 15.99 -6.75
N HIS A 355 -18.49 16.12 -7.10
CA HIS A 355 -19.16 17.42 -7.16
C HIS A 355 -19.08 18.15 -5.81
N ARG A 356 -19.46 17.45 -4.73
CA ARG A 356 -19.40 17.97 -3.37
C ARG A 356 -17.99 18.40 -2.97
N LEU A 357 -16.97 17.58 -3.26
CA LEU A 357 -15.57 17.89 -2.93
C LEU A 357 -15.04 19.14 -3.66
N LEU A 358 -15.57 19.46 -4.84
CA LEU A 358 -15.19 20.65 -5.62
C LEU A 358 -15.83 21.93 -5.08
N GLU A 359 -17.03 21.83 -4.50
CA GLU A 359 -17.79 22.98 -3.99
C GLU A 359 -17.42 23.34 -2.55
N GLU A 360 -17.08 22.34 -1.72
CA GLU A 360 -16.80 22.56 -0.30
C GLU A 360 -15.40 23.17 -0.08
N PRO A 361 -15.30 24.35 0.58
CA PRO A 361 -14.01 24.99 0.85
C PRO A 361 -13.22 24.25 1.94
N GLU A 362 -13.92 23.60 2.87
CA GLU A 362 -13.34 22.88 3.99
C GLU A 362 -12.83 21.49 3.57
N PRO A 363 -11.80 20.96 4.25
CA PRO A 363 -11.44 19.55 4.10
C PRO A 363 -12.59 18.62 4.53
N PRO A 364 -12.70 17.42 3.93
CA PRO A 364 -13.74 16.46 4.30
C PRO A 364 -13.75 16.15 5.81
N SER A 365 -14.95 15.95 6.36
CA SER A 365 -15.21 15.81 7.80
C SER A 365 -14.28 14.81 8.50
N ILE A 366 -13.97 13.67 7.87
CA ILE A 366 -13.08 12.66 8.43
C ILE A 366 -11.66 13.17 8.71
N TRP A 367 -11.13 14.06 7.89
CA TRP A 367 -9.78 14.61 8.09
C TRP A 367 -9.74 15.56 9.28
N ARG A 368 -10.80 16.35 9.48
CA ARG A 368 -10.96 17.21 10.65
C ARG A 368 -11.15 16.38 11.93
N PHE A 369 -11.91 15.29 11.83
CA PHE A 369 -12.10 14.34 12.92
C PHE A 369 -10.80 13.63 13.31
N MET A 370 -10.08 13.03 12.35
CA MET A 370 -8.80 12.34 12.61
C MET A 370 -7.72 13.26 13.16
N ALA A 371 -7.77 14.55 12.85
CA ALA A 371 -6.84 15.55 13.38
C ALA A 371 -7.09 15.91 14.86
N THR A 372 -8.31 15.71 15.37
CA THR A 372 -8.75 16.24 16.67
C THR A 372 -9.22 15.17 17.65
N THR A 373 -9.59 13.98 17.17
CA THR A 373 -10.15 12.93 18.03
C THR A 373 -9.10 12.23 18.89
N GLU A 374 -9.42 12.06 20.18
CA GLU A 374 -8.72 11.15 21.10
C GLU A 374 -9.30 9.73 21.10
N GLY A 375 -10.49 9.55 20.54
CA GLY A 375 -11.20 8.27 20.47
C GLY A 375 -10.73 7.36 19.34
N GLU A 376 -11.56 6.39 18.99
CA GLU A 376 -11.36 5.53 17.82
C GLU A 376 -11.60 6.28 16.51
N PHE A 377 -10.83 5.94 15.48
CA PHE A 377 -10.99 6.51 14.14
C PHE A 377 -12.19 5.94 13.40
N PHE A 378 -12.55 4.68 13.65
CA PHE A 378 -13.71 4.04 13.03
C PHE A 378 -14.73 3.63 14.09
N SER A 379 -15.96 4.11 13.93
CA SER A 379 -17.08 3.76 14.80
C SER A 379 -17.50 2.30 14.60
N PRO A 380 -17.86 1.57 15.66
CA PRO A 380 -18.44 0.23 15.52
C PRO A 380 -19.79 0.28 14.79
N ILE A 381 -20.22 -0.85 14.26
CA ILE A 381 -21.59 -1.05 13.78
C ILE A 381 -22.51 -1.15 15.00
N SER A 382 -23.62 -0.41 14.96
CA SER A 382 -24.69 -0.43 15.96
C SER A 382 -26.01 -0.79 15.25
N LEU A 383 -26.81 -1.70 15.83
CA LEU A 383 -28.10 -2.16 15.27
C LEU A 383 -29.29 -1.49 15.96
#